data_AF-A0A561PL15-F1
#
_entry.id   AF-A0A561PL15-F1
#
_cell.length_a   1.000
_cell.length_b   1.000
_cell.length_c   1.000
_cell.angle_alpha   90.00
_cell.angle_beta   90.00
_cell.angle_gamma   90.00
#
_symmetry.space_group_name_H-M   'P 1'
#
loop_
_entity.id
_entity.type
_entity.pdbx_description
1 polymer ?
#
loop_
_entity_poly.entity_id
_entity_poly.type
_entity_poly.pdbx_seq_one_letter_code
_entity_poly.pdbx_strand_id
1 'polypeptide(L)'
;MKNIPILNKKLVAIMLLLGAGVMAGAQTPTSTVRPAATPVAVPAAYTNTTINYVRTWEPAVATTDTAYVTAAARTVDQVRQTTQYFDGLGRPLQTVSKAITPGGKDLVAPVIYDALGREQQKYLPYVAPGTADGKFKTDPFNAQNTFYLSQTPGEKVHYSSVDFEASPLNRVLKTYAPGASWAKNNPAGVERGGNKYVENQYLVNAASDSVRIWDFANGQVIPTSVAGRVYAAGQLYKNVAIDEAGNQVVEYKDKENRMVLKKVQLSATPGTGHMGWLCTYYAYDDLGNLRFVIPPKAV
;
A
#
# COMPACT_ATOMS: atom_id res chain seq x y z
N MET A 1 -65.89 64.78 -2.85
CA MET A 1 -65.62 64.04 -4.11
C MET A 1 -64.41 64.64 -4.82
N LYS A 2 -63.23 64.04 -4.67
CA LYS A 2 -62.18 63.91 -5.72
C LYS A 2 -61.01 63.09 -5.15
N ASN A 3 -60.56 62.19 -6.02
CA ASN A 3 -59.62 61.06 -5.91
C ASN A 3 -58.14 61.51 -5.73
N ILE A 4 -57.33 60.88 -4.85
CA ILE A 4 -56.24 59.87 -5.14
C ILE A 4 -54.87 60.53 -5.51
N PRO A 5 -53.64 59.97 -5.26
CA PRO A 5 -53.18 58.95 -4.28
C PRO A 5 -51.67 59.05 -3.80
N ILE A 6 -51.20 57.96 -3.14
CA ILE A 6 -49.83 57.39 -2.95
C ILE A 6 -48.79 58.11 -2.06
N LEU A 7 -48.25 57.39 -1.07
CA LEU A 7 -46.88 56.82 -1.15
C LEU A 7 -46.63 55.79 -0.02
N ASN A 8 -46.84 54.50 -0.30
CA ASN A 8 -46.42 53.42 0.60
C ASN A 8 -44.96 53.05 0.28
N LYS A 9 -44.00 53.63 1.02
CA LYS A 9 -42.57 53.34 0.85
C LYS A 9 -42.27 51.93 1.37
N LYS A 10 -42.12 50.97 0.45
CA LYS A 10 -41.47 49.69 0.75
C LYS A 10 -39.96 49.94 0.91
N LEU A 11 -39.47 49.79 2.14
CA LEU A 11 -38.04 49.79 2.46
C LEU A 11 -37.45 48.44 2.01
N VAL A 12 -36.73 48.43 0.89
CA VAL A 12 -35.96 47.25 0.44
C VAL A 12 -34.60 47.33 1.12
N ALA A 13 -34.38 46.49 2.14
CA ALA A 13 -33.08 46.31 2.76
C ALA A 13 -32.23 45.39 1.86
N ILE A 14 -31.26 45.96 1.16
CA ILE A 14 -30.23 45.23 0.42
C ILE A 14 -29.16 44.81 1.43
N MET A 15 -29.17 43.53 1.80
CA MET A 15 -28.17 42.91 2.67
C MET A 15 -26.93 42.57 1.82
N LEU A 16 -25.88 43.39 1.90
CA LEU A 16 -24.57 43.04 1.33
C LEU A 16 -23.98 41.87 2.13
N LEU A 17 -23.95 40.68 1.54
CA LEU A 17 -23.10 39.58 2.04
C LEU A 17 -21.63 39.92 1.73
N LEU A 18 -20.88 40.32 2.76
CA LEU A 18 -19.41 40.23 2.72
C LEU A 18 -19.01 38.75 2.76
N GLY A 19 -18.68 38.19 1.60
CA GLY A 19 -18.02 36.89 1.52
C GLY A 19 -16.60 36.98 2.09
N ALA A 20 -16.41 36.54 3.34
CA ALA A 20 -15.09 36.25 3.86
C ALA A 20 -14.55 35.03 3.10
N GLY A 21 -13.65 35.27 2.15
CA GLY A 21 -12.90 34.21 1.48
C GLY A 21 -12.05 33.47 2.51
N VAL A 22 -12.48 32.27 2.88
CA VAL A 22 -11.64 31.35 3.65
C VAL A 22 -10.56 30.88 2.67
N MET A 23 -9.41 31.53 2.71
CA MET A 23 -8.22 31.02 2.04
C MET A 23 -7.93 29.65 2.65
N ALA A 24 -8.17 28.59 1.89
CA ALA A 24 -7.71 27.26 2.26
C ALA A 24 -6.19 27.34 2.39
N GLY A 25 -5.69 27.38 3.62
CA GLY A 25 -4.28 27.33 3.89
C GLY A 25 -3.76 26.01 3.35
N ALA A 26 -3.02 26.06 2.23
CA ALA A 26 -2.15 24.96 1.88
C ALA A 26 -1.26 24.68 3.11
N GLN A 27 -1.16 23.42 3.55
CA GLN A 27 -0.15 23.02 4.53
C GLN A 27 1.20 23.43 3.96
N THR A 28 1.74 24.55 4.43
CA THR A 28 3.13 24.91 4.23
C THR A 28 3.90 24.09 5.24
N PRO A 29 4.80 23.18 4.81
CA PRO A 29 5.61 22.41 5.75
C PRO A 29 6.40 23.38 6.62
N THR A 30 6.14 23.36 7.92
CA THR A 30 6.92 24.08 8.94
C THR A 30 8.33 23.51 8.95
N SER A 31 9.32 24.33 8.58
CA SER A 31 10.79 24.28 8.85
C SER A 31 11.51 22.93 8.96
N THR A 32 10.95 21.83 8.48
CA THR A 32 11.58 20.51 8.51
C THR A 32 12.41 20.37 7.24
N VAL A 33 13.73 20.29 7.41
CA VAL A 33 14.64 19.91 6.32
C VAL A 33 14.17 18.55 5.80
N ARG A 34 13.85 18.48 4.51
CA ARG A 34 13.45 17.23 3.85
C ARG A 34 14.54 16.18 4.09
N PRO A 35 14.19 14.96 4.58
CA PRO A 35 15.16 13.90 4.76
C PRO A 35 15.92 13.64 3.47
N ALA A 36 17.26 13.60 3.56
CA ALA A 36 18.13 13.40 2.40
C ALA A 36 18.53 11.92 2.31
N ALA A 37 17.90 11.19 1.39
CA ALA A 37 18.30 9.82 1.09
C ALA A 37 19.35 9.78 -0.02
N THR A 38 20.32 8.88 0.10
CA THR A 38 21.15 8.46 -1.03
C THR A 38 20.61 7.10 -1.46
N PRO A 39 20.14 6.93 -2.70
CA PRO A 39 19.53 5.69 -3.14
C PRO A 39 20.57 4.57 -3.21
N VAL A 40 20.09 3.32 -3.23
CA VAL A 40 20.92 2.17 -3.61
C VAL A 40 21.52 2.43 -4.99
N ALA A 41 22.73 1.91 -5.23
CA ALA A 41 23.39 2.02 -6.52
C ALA A 41 22.46 1.61 -7.66
N VAL A 42 22.35 2.46 -8.69
CA VAL A 42 21.50 2.18 -9.85
C VAL A 42 21.95 0.87 -10.49
N PRO A 43 21.05 -0.10 -10.68
CA PRO A 43 21.40 -1.37 -11.29
C PRO A 43 21.95 -1.20 -12.71
N ALA A 44 22.84 -2.11 -13.11
CA ALA A 44 23.35 -2.15 -14.46
C ALA A 44 22.24 -2.46 -15.48
N ALA A 45 22.44 -2.01 -16.71
CA ALA A 45 21.58 -2.35 -17.83
C ALA A 45 21.52 -3.88 -18.05
N TYR A 46 20.38 -4.36 -18.52
CA TYR A 46 20.20 -5.75 -18.92
C TYR A 46 21.11 -6.10 -20.10
N THR A 47 21.90 -7.16 -19.93
CA THR A 47 22.82 -7.65 -20.96
C THR A 47 22.25 -8.82 -21.77
N ASN A 48 21.20 -9.48 -21.27
CA ASN A 48 20.54 -10.58 -21.97
C ASN A 48 19.59 -10.04 -23.05
N THR A 49 19.74 -10.54 -24.27
CA THR A 49 18.92 -10.17 -25.44
C THR A 49 17.76 -11.13 -25.68
N THR A 50 17.74 -12.29 -25.04
CA THR A 50 16.65 -13.28 -25.13
C THR A 50 15.79 -13.22 -23.88
N ILE A 51 14.61 -12.61 -24.02
CA ILE A 51 13.71 -12.30 -22.90
C ILE A 51 12.34 -12.93 -23.17
N ASN A 52 11.86 -13.71 -22.20
CA ASN A 52 10.51 -14.26 -22.23
C ASN A 52 9.49 -13.15 -21.99
N TYR A 53 8.30 -13.23 -22.57
CA TYR A 53 7.26 -12.23 -22.32
C TYR A 53 5.84 -12.80 -22.41
N VAL A 54 4.93 -12.14 -21.69
CA VAL A 54 3.49 -12.30 -21.83
C VAL A 54 2.93 -10.97 -22.30
N ARG A 55 2.20 -10.98 -23.42
CA ARG A 55 1.59 -9.79 -23.99
C ARG A 55 0.07 -9.91 -23.93
N THR A 56 -0.55 -8.87 -23.40
CA THR A 56 -1.99 -8.73 -23.28
C THR A 56 -2.45 -7.58 -24.17
N TRP A 57 -3.49 -7.84 -24.95
CA TRP A 57 -4.21 -6.85 -25.73
C TRP A 57 -5.60 -6.68 -25.16
N GLU A 58 -6.00 -5.44 -24.90
CA GLU A 58 -7.31 -5.08 -24.38
C GLU A 58 -8.00 -4.18 -25.41
N PRO A 59 -8.89 -4.74 -26.25
CA PRO A 59 -9.64 -3.96 -27.23
C PRO A 59 -10.66 -3.07 -26.51
N ALA A 60 -10.66 -1.77 -26.84
CA ALA A 60 -11.67 -0.83 -26.40
C ALA A 60 -12.77 -0.62 -27.46
N VAL A 61 -12.75 -1.43 -28.51
CA VAL A 61 -13.72 -1.43 -29.62
C VAL A 61 -14.39 -2.79 -29.72
N ALA A 62 -15.66 -2.80 -30.14
CA ALA A 62 -16.38 -4.05 -30.37
C ALA A 62 -15.75 -4.81 -31.55
N THR A 63 -15.13 -5.94 -31.26
CA THR A 63 -14.56 -6.84 -32.25
C THR A 63 -14.52 -8.27 -31.72
N THR A 64 -14.71 -9.23 -32.61
CA THR A 64 -14.48 -10.66 -32.35
C THR A 64 -13.28 -11.17 -33.14
N ASP A 65 -12.70 -10.34 -34.02
CA ASP A 65 -11.56 -10.68 -34.86
C ASP A 65 -10.25 -10.50 -34.08
N THR A 66 -9.57 -11.61 -33.83
CA THR A 66 -8.26 -11.62 -33.15
C THR A 66 -7.14 -10.99 -34.00
N ALA A 67 -7.23 -11.07 -35.33
CA ALA A 67 -6.25 -10.45 -36.22
C ALA A 67 -6.34 -8.92 -36.14
N TYR A 68 -7.56 -8.37 -36.08
CA TYR A 68 -7.78 -6.95 -35.83
C TYR A 68 -7.08 -6.46 -34.55
N VAL A 69 -7.20 -7.23 -33.46
CA VAL A 69 -6.65 -6.90 -32.14
C VAL A 69 -5.12 -6.85 -32.14
N THR A 70 -4.47 -7.78 -32.84
CA THR A 70 -3.00 -7.90 -32.86
C THR A 70 -2.29 -7.06 -33.93
N ALA A 71 -3.04 -6.40 -34.82
CA ALA A 71 -2.45 -5.64 -35.92
C ALA A 71 -1.57 -4.47 -35.44
N ALA A 72 -0.38 -4.33 -36.03
CA ALA A 72 0.62 -3.33 -35.62
C ALA A 72 0.14 -1.87 -35.76
N ALA A 73 -0.82 -1.61 -36.65
CA ALA A 73 -1.38 -0.30 -36.94
C ALA A 73 -2.46 0.15 -35.94
N ARG A 74 -2.79 -0.65 -34.91
CA ARG A 74 -3.77 -0.25 -33.88
C ARG A 74 -3.23 0.89 -33.03
N THR A 75 -4.07 1.89 -32.83
CA THR A 75 -3.82 2.96 -31.87
C THR A 75 -4.15 2.48 -30.45
N VAL A 76 -3.61 3.15 -29.45
CA VAL A 76 -3.86 2.81 -28.04
C VAL A 76 -5.33 2.98 -27.66
N ASP A 77 -6.04 3.91 -28.29
CA ASP A 77 -7.48 4.12 -28.08
C ASP A 77 -8.32 2.97 -28.64
N GLN A 78 -7.82 2.23 -29.63
CA GLN A 78 -8.50 1.07 -30.19
C GLN A 78 -8.15 -0.19 -29.41
N VAL A 79 -6.87 -0.41 -29.16
CA VAL A 79 -6.35 -1.60 -28.48
C VAL A 79 -5.20 -1.19 -27.58
N ARG A 80 -5.37 -1.36 -26.28
CA ARG A 80 -4.29 -1.19 -25.31
C ARG A 80 -3.41 -2.43 -25.30
N GLN A 81 -2.11 -2.24 -25.35
CA GLN A 81 -1.14 -3.33 -25.34
C GLN A 81 -0.22 -3.20 -24.12
N THR A 82 -0.19 -4.24 -23.29
CA THR A 82 0.73 -4.34 -22.15
C THR A 82 1.58 -5.60 -22.30
N THR A 83 2.88 -5.48 -22.11
CA THR A 83 3.82 -6.60 -22.18
C THR A 83 4.57 -6.71 -20.86
N GLN A 84 4.47 -7.86 -20.22
CA GLN A 84 5.30 -8.24 -19.07
C GLN A 84 6.46 -9.06 -19.58
N TYR A 85 7.68 -8.64 -19.24
CA TYR A 85 8.91 -9.33 -19.62
C TYR A 85 9.46 -10.09 -18.43
N PHE A 86 9.98 -11.29 -18.66
CA PHE A 86 10.41 -12.22 -17.63
C PHE A 86 11.86 -12.65 -17.86
N ASP A 87 12.52 -13.01 -16.76
CA ASP A 87 13.80 -13.70 -16.83
C ASP A 87 13.64 -15.19 -17.17
N GLY A 88 14.76 -15.93 -17.14
CA GLY A 88 14.78 -17.37 -17.41
C GLY A 88 14.10 -18.23 -16.33
N LEU A 89 13.78 -17.66 -15.17
CA LEU A 89 13.10 -18.33 -14.06
C LEU A 89 11.60 -17.94 -13.97
N GLY A 90 11.10 -17.15 -14.91
CA GLY A 90 9.71 -16.71 -14.95
C GLY A 90 9.39 -15.55 -14.00
N ARG A 91 10.40 -14.79 -13.53
CA ARG A 91 10.21 -13.60 -12.68
C ARG A 91 10.06 -12.33 -13.55
N PRO A 92 9.02 -11.50 -13.34
CA PRO A 92 8.83 -10.25 -14.09
C PRO A 92 9.96 -9.23 -13.92
N LEU A 93 10.71 -8.92 -14.99
CA LEU A 93 11.76 -7.91 -15.00
C LEU A 93 11.21 -6.48 -15.17
N GLN A 94 10.25 -6.32 -16.08
CA GLN A 94 9.58 -5.04 -16.31
C GLN A 94 8.23 -5.25 -16.99
N THR A 95 7.31 -4.32 -16.73
CA THR A 95 6.06 -4.20 -17.49
C THR A 95 6.13 -2.97 -18.39
N VAL A 96 5.77 -3.12 -19.66
CA VAL A 96 5.72 -2.04 -20.65
C VAL A 96 4.31 -1.90 -21.20
N SER A 97 3.68 -0.76 -20.95
CA SER A 97 2.40 -0.37 -21.56
C SER A 97 2.69 0.53 -22.76
N LYS A 98 2.36 0.04 -23.95
CA LYS A 98 2.74 0.67 -25.22
C LYS A 98 1.98 1.97 -25.43
N ALA A 99 2.71 3.06 -25.69
CA ALA A 99 2.18 4.38 -26.09
C ALA A 99 1.03 4.93 -25.22
N ILE A 100 0.89 4.47 -23.96
CA ILE A 100 -0.28 4.75 -23.10
C ILE A 100 -0.27 6.13 -22.46
N THR A 101 0.87 6.81 -22.49
CA THR A 101 1.03 8.13 -21.89
C THR A 101 0.39 9.21 -22.78
N PRO A 102 0.03 10.39 -22.24
CA PRO A 102 -0.54 11.48 -23.04
C PRO A 102 0.33 11.92 -24.23
N GLY A 103 1.66 11.77 -24.12
CA GLY A 103 2.61 12.05 -25.20
C GLY A 103 2.81 10.90 -26.18
N GLY A 104 2.00 9.85 -26.13
CA GLY A 104 2.11 8.66 -26.97
C GLY A 104 3.40 7.86 -26.75
N LYS A 105 3.99 7.96 -25.55
CA LYS A 105 5.21 7.22 -25.14
C LYS A 105 4.87 6.00 -24.29
N ASP A 106 5.80 5.06 -24.25
CA ASP A 106 5.67 3.85 -23.43
C ASP A 106 5.77 4.18 -21.93
N LEU A 107 4.94 3.54 -21.13
CA LEU A 107 5.04 3.56 -19.67
C LEU A 107 5.71 2.27 -19.21
N VAL A 108 6.79 2.38 -18.44
CA VAL A 108 7.63 1.24 -18.05
C VAL A 108 7.73 1.15 -16.53
N ALA A 109 7.48 -0.03 -15.98
CA ALA A 109 7.58 -0.31 -14.54
C ALA A 109 8.56 -1.47 -14.30
N PRO A 110 9.83 -1.19 -13.95
CA PRO A 110 10.83 -2.22 -13.68
C PRO A 110 10.76 -2.75 -12.24
N VAL A 111 11.28 -3.96 -12.04
CA VAL A 111 11.30 -4.66 -10.74
C VAL A 111 12.67 -5.31 -10.53
N ILE A 112 13.12 -5.36 -9.27
CA ILE A 112 14.37 -6.01 -8.86
C ILE A 112 14.07 -7.06 -7.82
N TYR A 113 14.73 -8.20 -7.97
CA TYR A 113 14.70 -9.30 -7.04
C TYR A 113 16.01 -9.40 -6.26
N ASP A 114 15.93 -9.88 -5.03
CA ASP A 114 17.11 -10.25 -4.26
C ASP A 114 17.73 -11.58 -4.76
N ALA A 115 18.83 -11.99 -4.14
CA ALA A 115 19.53 -13.22 -4.47
C ALA A 115 18.68 -14.49 -4.29
N LEU A 116 17.60 -14.43 -3.49
CA LEU A 116 16.66 -15.53 -3.26
C LEU A 116 15.45 -15.45 -4.20
N GLY A 117 15.40 -14.46 -5.09
CA GLY A 117 14.33 -14.28 -6.06
C GLY A 117 13.04 -13.67 -5.51
N ARG A 118 13.12 -12.95 -4.40
CA ARG A 118 12.00 -12.20 -3.83
C ARG A 118 12.01 -10.77 -4.34
N GLU A 119 10.83 -10.21 -4.63
CA GLU A 119 10.70 -8.83 -5.13
C GLU A 119 11.18 -7.84 -4.06
N GLN A 120 12.39 -7.33 -4.22
CA GLN A 120 13.05 -6.48 -3.24
C GLN A 120 12.78 -5.01 -3.50
N GLN A 121 12.77 -4.59 -4.77
CA GLN A 121 12.52 -3.21 -5.15
C GLN A 121 11.54 -3.14 -6.30
N LYS A 122 10.50 -2.33 -6.14
CA LYS A 122 9.52 -2.04 -7.17
C LYS A 122 9.61 -0.58 -7.54
N TYR A 123 10.04 -0.31 -8.75
CA TYR A 123 10.31 1.02 -9.24
C TYR A 123 9.01 1.69 -9.68
N LEU A 124 8.89 2.99 -9.43
CA LEU A 124 7.78 3.78 -9.93
C LEU A 124 7.75 3.74 -11.47
N PRO A 125 6.57 3.62 -12.09
CA PRO A 125 6.46 3.63 -13.53
C PRO A 125 6.92 4.97 -14.12
N TYR A 126 7.74 4.93 -15.17
CA TYR A 126 8.26 6.13 -15.82
C TYR A 126 7.93 6.14 -17.31
N VAL A 127 7.96 7.32 -17.91
CA VAL A 127 7.79 7.49 -19.35
C VAL A 127 9.12 7.20 -20.04
N ALA A 128 9.16 6.14 -20.85
CA ALA A 128 10.41 5.75 -21.50
C ALA A 128 10.82 6.77 -22.58
N PRO A 129 12.11 7.17 -22.63
CA PRO A 129 12.63 7.97 -23.72
C PRO A 129 12.66 7.13 -25.02
N GLY A 130 12.56 7.81 -26.17
CA GLY A 130 12.67 7.18 -27.48
C GLY A 130 11.34 6.69 -28.07
N THR A 131 11.38 5.51 -28.70
CA THR A 131 10.29 4.95 -29.51
C THR A 131 9.23 4.27 -28.65
N ALA A 132 7.96 4.51 -28.98
CA ALA A 132 6.79 3.92 -28.33
C ALA A 132 6.37 2.58 -28.96
N ASP A 133 7.32 1.64 -28.96
CA ASP A 133 7.17 0.34 -29.63
C ASP A 133 6.62 -0.75 -28.70
N GLY A 134 6.51 -0.49 -27.40
CA GLY A 134 6.11 -1.47 -26.39
C GLY A 134 7.13 -2.58 -26.18
N LYS A 135 8.36 -2.42 -26.70
CA LYS A 135 9.43 -3.41 -26.58
C LYS A 135 10.15 -3.28 -25.24
N PHE A 136 10.92 -4.32 -24.92
CA PHE A 136 11.77 -4.38 -23.73
C PHE A 136 12.76 -3.21 -23.72
N LYS A 137 12.87 -2.50 -22.58
CA LYS A 137 13.88 -1.46 -22.40
C LYS A 137 15.11 -2.05 -21.71
N THR A 138 16.29 -1.94 -22.31
CA THR A 138 17.51 -2.58 -21.81
C THR A 138 18.08 -1.90 -20.57
N ASP A 139 17.98 -0.57 -20.48
CA ASP A 139 18.43 0.20 -19.32
C ASP A 139 17.27 1.01 -18.69
N PRO A 140 16.30 0.33 -18.06
CA PRO A 140 15.15 1.03 -17.53
C PRO A 140 15.48 1.82 -16.26
N PHE A 141 16.50 1.43 -15.50
CA PHE A 141 16.82 2.05 -14.21
C PHE A 141 17.48 3.42 -14.38
N ASN A 142 18.47 3.57 -15.29
CA ASN A 142 19.02 4.89 -15.58
C ASN A 142 18.01 5.80 -16.26
N ALA A 143 17.20 5.25 -17.16
CA ALA A 143 16.15 6.01 -17.84
C ALA A 143 15.08 6.52 -16.85
N GLN A 144 14.69 5.69 -15.88
CA GLN A 144 13.76 6.09 -14.82
C GLN A 144 14.35 7.18 -13.92
N ASN A 145 15.60 7.01 -13.48
CA ASN A 145 16.29 8.02 -12.69
C ASN A 145 16.35 9.37 -13.43
N THR A 146 16.70 9.36 -14.71
CA THR A 146 16.75 10.56 -15.55
C THR A 146 15.37 11.22 -15.67
N PHE A 147 14.32 10.43 -15.91
CA PHE A 147 12.94 10.92 -15.99
C PHE A 147 12.54 11.64 -14.70
N TYR A 148 12.72 11.00 -13.54
CA TYR A 148 12.26 11.58 -12.28
C TYR A 148 13.15 12.72 -11.75
N LEU A 149 14.42 12.80 -12.14
CA LEU A 149 15.26 13.96 -11.84
C LEU A 149 14.66 15.26 -12.41
N SER A 150 14.01 15.19 -13.57
CA SER A 150 13.33 16.36 -14.15
C SER A 150 11.94 16.63 -13.56
N GLN A 151 11.21 15.57 -13.17
CA GLN A 151 9.85 15.70 -12.63
C GLN A 151 9.83 16.10 -11.14
N THR A 152 10.80 15.59 -10.38
CA THR A 152 10.88 15.77 -8.92
C THR A 152 12.29 16.19 -8.51
N PRO A 153 12.70 17.44 -8.77
CA PRO A 153 14.03 17.93 -8.43
C PRO A 153 14.34 17.72 -6.94
N GLY A 154 15.46 17.08 -6.66
CA GLY A 154 15.91 16.76 -5.29
C GLY A 154 15.39 15.44 -4.73
N GLU A 155 14.40 14.79 -5.34
CA GLU A 155 14.05 13.39 -5.05
C GLU A 155 15.00 12.44 -5.77
N LYS A 156 15.46 11.42 -5.06
CA LYS A 156 16.46 10.44 -5.54
C LYS A 156 15.99 9.00 -5.36
N VAL A 157 14.92 8.77 -4.59
CA VAL A 157 14.38 7.43 -4.32
C VAL A 157 13.03 7.29 -5.02
N HIS A 158 13.01 6.59 -6.15
CA HIS A 158 11.82 6.41 -6.99
C HIS A 158 11.37 4.94 -7.05
N TYR A 159 11.53 4.22 -5.95
CA TYR A 159 11.14 2.82 -5.79
C TYR A 159 10.66 2.56 -4.37
N SER A 160 9.74 1.62 -4.20
CA SER A 160 9.47 1.01 -2.89
C SER A 160 10.47 -0.13 -2.65
N SER A 161 10.83 -0.38 -1.40
CA SER A 161 11.71 -1.48 -1.03
C SER A 161 11.11 -2.36 0.06
N VAL A 162 11.45 -3.64 0.04
CA VAL A 162 11.00 -4.63 1.00
C VAL A 162 12.19 -5.29 1.66
N ASP A 163 12.21 -5.29 2.99
CA ASP A 163 13.14 -6.10 3.78
C ASP A 163 12.42 -7.38 4.22
N PHE A 164 13.06 -8.51 3.93
CA PHE A 164 12.55 -9.83 4.25
C PHE A 164 13.30 -10.46 5.42
N GLU A 165 12.63 -11.38 6.11
CA GLU A 165 13.26 -12.26 7.09
C GLU A 165 14.35 -13.11 6.40
N ALA A 166 15.46 -13.35 7.10
CA ALA A 166 16.52 -14.27 6.67
C ALA A 166 16.09 -15.73 6.88
N SER A 167 14.90 -16.07 6.40
CA SER A 167 14.24 -17.36 6.56
C SER A 167 13.69 -17.82 5.20
N PRO A 168 13.66 -19.14 4.93
CA PRO A 168 13.03 -19.70 3.72
C PRO A 168 11.54 -19.36 3.57
N LEU A 169 10.90 -18.85 4.63
CA LEU A 169 9.45 -18.58 4.67
C LEU A 169 9.04 -17.27 3.98
N ASN A 170 9.97 -16.55 3.33
CA ASN A 170 9.72 -15.35 2.53
C ASN A 170 8.85 -14.29 3.23
N ARG A 171 8.99 -14.16 4.55
CA ARG A 171 8.19 -13.21 5.33
C ARG A 171 8.72 -11.79 5.20
N VAL A 172 7.81 -10.84 5.03
CA VAL A 172 8.14 -9.41 4.92
C VAL A 172 8.28 -8.84 6.32
N LEU A 173 9.45 -8.28 6.64
CA LEU A 173 9.66 -7.58 7.91
C LEU A 173 9.31 -6.11 7.80
N LYS A 174 9.76 -5.44 6.74
CA LYS A 174 9.52 -4.00 6.55
C LYS A 174 9.23 -3.68 5.10
N THR A 175 8.27 -2.79 4.87
CA THR A 175 7.95 -2.25 3.55
C THR A 175 8.11 -0.74 3.59
N TYR A 176 8.89 -0.23 2.66
CA TYR A 176 9.20 1.19 2.52
C TYR A 176 8.53 1.73 1.26
N ALA A 177 7.78 2.81 1.39
CA ALA A 177 7.20 3.51 0.23
C ALA A 177 8.28 4.25 -0.58
N PRO A 178 7.99 4.65 -1.83
CA PRO A 178 8.90 5.47 -2.62
C PRO A 178 9.11 6.87 -2.03
N GLY A 179 10.34 7.38 -2.11
CA GLY A 179 10.71 8.74 -1.76
C GLY A 179 11.67 8.82 -0.57
N ALA A 180 12.44 9.91 -0.50
CA ALA A 180 13.46 10.09 0.52
C ALA A 180 12.88 10.15 1.95
N SER A 181 11.63 10.61 2.13
CA SER A 181 10.97 10.58 3.45
C SER A 181 10.67 9.17 3.95
N TRP A 182 10.61 8.20 3.06
CA TRP A 182 10.23 6.82 3.34
C TRP A 182 11.43 5.89 3.32
N ALA A 183 12.42 6.15 2.46
CA ALA A 183 13.62 5.35 2.30
C ALA A 183 14.25 4.92 3.64
N LYS A 184 14.80 3.71 3.67
CA LYS A 184 15.36 3.11 4.87
C LYS A 184 16.55 3.92 5.37
N ASN A 185 16.96 3.66 6.61
CA ASN A 185 18.20 4.21 7.16
C ASN A 185 19.20 3.07 7.28
N ASN A 186 19.87 2.74 6.18
CA ASN A 186 20.85 1.66 6.15
C ASN A 186 22.30 2.22 6.20
N PRO A 187 23.08 1.92 7.25
CA PRO A 187 24.48 2.33 7.34
C PRO A 187 25.41 1.54 6.42
N ALA A 188 24.98 0.41 5.84
CA ALA A 188 25.82 -0.42 4.96
C ALA A 188 25.99 0.12 3.52
N GLY A 189 25.46 1.31 3.21
CA GLY A 189 26.12 2.24 2.27
C GLY A 189 25.25 2.94 1.22
N VAL A 190 24.58 4.07 1.45
CA VAL A 190 24.33 4.91 2.64
C VAL A 190 22.92 5.45 2.42
N GLU A 191 21.99 5.28 3.35
CA GLU A 191 20.69 5.99 3.30
C GLU A 191 20.50 6.79 4.58
N ARG A 192 20.02 8.05 4.49
CA ARG A 192 19.32 8.71 5.61
C ARG A 192 18.09 9.45 5.10
N GLY A 193 17.21 8.65 4.50
CA GLY A 193 15.80 8.94 4.38
C GLY A 193 15.06 8.82 5.71
N GLY A 194 13.80 9.27 5.73
CA GLY A 194 13.00 9.43 6.94
C GLY A 194 12.65 8.12 7.68
N ASN A 195 13.07 6.96 7.16
CA ASN A 195 12.94 5.65 7.78
C ASN A 195 11.52 5.34 8.23
N LYS A 196 10.56 5.69 7.38
CA LYS A 196 9.13 5.45 7.57
C LYS A 196 8.76 4.20 6.80
N TYR A 197 8.30 3.19 7.52
CA TYR A 197 8.00 1.88 6.97
C TYR A 197 6.80 1.27 7.68
N VAL A 198 6.11 0.37 6.99
CA VAL A 198 5.21 -0.58 7.61
C VAL A 198 6.05 -1.77 8.08
N GLU A 199 5.95 -2.15 9.35
CA GLU A 199 6.67 -3.29 9.93
C GLU A 199 5.71 -4.41 10.30
N ASN A 200 6.13 -5.65 10.02
CA ASN A 200 5.46 -6.85 10.49
C ASN A 200 6.38 -7.63 11.44
N GLN A 201 5.83 -8.04 12.56
CA GLN A 201 6.49 -8.93 13.52
C GLN A 201 5.71 -10.24 13.60
N TYR A 202 6.44 -11.35 13.51
CA TYR A 202 5.90 -12.70 13.55
C TYR A 202 6.33 -13.36 14.86
N LEU A 203 5.43 -13.40 15.82
CA LEU A 203 5.67 -13.80 17.20
C LEU A 203 4.70 -14.91 17.61
N VAL A 204 4.83 -15.34 18.87
CA VAL A 204 3.83 -16.13 19.57
C VAL A 204 3.31 -15.33 20.77
N ASN A 205 2.09 -15.62 21.23
CA ASN A 205 1.52 -14.91 22.37
C ASN A 205 2.31 -15.15 23.66
N ALA A 206 2.37 -14.15 24.52
CA ALA A 206 2.84 -14.26 25.89
C ALA A 206 1.65 -14.40 26.86
N ALA A 207 1.89 -14.92 28.06
CA ALA A 207 0.86 -14.98 29.10
C ALA A 207 0.32 -13.59 29.47
N SER A 208 1.19 -12.56 29.41
CA SER A 208 0.82 -11.16 29.66
C SER A 208 -0.15 -10.58 28.63
N ASP A 209 -0.22 -11.15 27.42
CA ASP A 209 -1.17 -10.68 26.39
C ASP A 209 -2.63 -10.90 26.81
N SER A 210 -2.86 -11.78 27.79
CA SER A 210 -4.14 -12.06 28.45
C SER A 210 -5.28 -12.38 27.48
N VAL A 211 -4.96 -13.06 26.37
CA VAL A 211 -5.94 -13.42 25.33
C VAL A 211 -6.96 -14.42 25.91
N ARG A 212 -8.23 -14.02 25.95
CA ARG A 212 -9.31 -14.83 26.53
C ARG A 212 -9.70 -15.98 25.61
N ILE A 213 -10.02 -17.11 26.21
CA ILE A 213 -10.71 -18.22 25.54
C ILE A 213 -12.21 -18.06 25.82
N TRP A 214 -13.01 -18.17 24.77
CA TRP A 214 -14.46 -18.07 24.81
C TRP A 214 -15.05 -19.46 24.59
N ASP A 215 -15.58 -20.05 25.64
CA ASP A 215 -16.12 -21.41 25.63
C ASP A 215 -17.66 -21.35 25.48
N PHE A 216 -18.22 -22.29 24.71
CA PHE A 216 -19.66 -22.52 24.61
C PHE A 216 -20.04 -23.66 25.57
N ALA A 217 -20.74 -23.34 26.66
CA ALA A 217 -21.25 -24.36 27.56
C ALA A 217 -22.32 -25.21 26.85
N ASN A 218 -22.47 -26.48 27.26
CA ASN A 218 -23.39 -27.40 26.60
C ASN A 218 -24.83 -26.84 26.57
N GLY A 219 -25.42 -26.78 25.38
CA GLY A 219 -26.75 -26.22 25.15
C GLY A 219 -26.85 -24.69 25.22
N GLN A 220 -25.75 -23.97 25.42
CA GLN A 220 -25.73 -22.51 25.47
C GLN A 220 -25.32 -21.92 24.11
N VAL A 221 -26.00 -20.84 23.73
CA VAL A 221 -25.70 -20.11 22.49
C VAL A 221 -24.69 -18.99 22.72
N ILE A 222 -24.68 -18.38 23.92
CA ILE A 222 -23.81 -17.25 24.23
C ILE A 222 -22.49 -17.77 24.80
N PRO A 223 -21.33 -17.39 24.23
CA PRO A 223 -20.03 -17.82 24.76
C PRO A 223 -19.73 -17.10 26.07
N THR A 224 -18.97 -17.77 26.94
CA THR A 224 -18.50 -17.19 28.21
C THR A 224 -17.01 -17.40 28.38
N SER A 225 -16.34 -16.50 29.10
CA SER A 225 -14.94 -16.65 29.47
C SER A 225 -14.79 -16.42 30.97
N VAL A 226 -14.53 -17.50 31.71
CA VAL A 226 -14.36 -17.43 33.18
C VAL A 226 -13.02 -16.82 33.57
N ALA A 227 -12.88 -16.39 34.82
CA ALA A 227 -11.62 -15.85 35.35
C ALA A 227 -10.48 -16.86 35.14
N GLY A 228 -9.31 -16.38 34.66
CA GLY A 228 -8.16 -17.23 34.35
C GLY A 228 -8.27 -18.05 33.06
N ARG A 229 -9.40 -18.01 32.34
CA ARG A 229 -9.58 -18.72 31.07
C ARG A 229 -8.94 -17.97 29.90
N VAL A 230 -7.62 -18.08 29.82
CA VAL A 230 -6.76 -17.40 28.84
C VAL A 230 -5.86 -18.41 28.14
N TYR A 231 -5.43 -18.08 26.93
CA TYR A 231 -4.39 -18.84 26.24
C TYR A 231 -3.06 -18.71 26.98
N ALA A 232 -2.39 -19.83 27.21
CA ALA A 232 -1.03 -19.85 27.75
C ALA A 232 -0.02 -19.31 26.72
N ALA A 233 1.18 -18.97 27.18
CA ALA A 233 2.25 -18.50 26.28
C ALA A 233 2.57 -19.56 25.21
N GLY A 234 2.78 -19.12 23.96
CA GLY A 234 3.13 -20.00 22.85
C GLY A 234 1.97 -20.77 22.23
N GLN A 235 0.72 -20.54 22.64
CA GLN A 235 -0.44 -21.26 22.10
C GLN A 235 -1.04 -20.64 20.83
N LEU A 236 -0.80 -19.35 20.60
CA LEU A 236 -1.32 -18.58 19.47
C LEU A 236 -0.15 -17.99 18.66
N TYR A 237 -0.32 -17.97 17.34
CA TYR A 237 0.48 -17.10 16.48
C TYR A 237 0.07 -15.65 16.73
N LYS A 238 1.06 -14.78 16.88
CA LYS A 238 0.88 -13.34 17.12
C LYS A 238 1.54 -12.58 16.00
N ASN A 239 0.75 -11.87 15.21
CA ASN A 239 1.22 -11.01 14.13
C ASN A 239 1.00 -9.56 14.56
N VAL A 240 2.06 -8.76 14.59
CA VAL A 240 1.98 -7.32 14.85
C VAL A 240 2.27 -6.59 13.56
N ALA A 241 1.33 -5.78 13.08
CA ALA A 241 1.54 -4.82 12.01
C ALA A 241 1.68 -3.43 12.62
N ILE A 242 2.74 -2.71 12.25
CA ILE A 242 3.04 -1.36 12.72
C ILE A 242 3.04 -0.45 11.51
N ASP A 243 2.22 0.60 11.52
CA ASP A 243 2.18 1.58 10.44
C ASP A 243 3.34 2.59 10.53
N GLU A 244 3.45 3.47 9.55
CA GLU A 244 4.57 4.41 9.43
C GLU A 244 4.51 5.58 10.42
N ALA A 245 3.43 5.67 11.19
CA ALA A 245 3.26 6.54 12.34
C ALA A 245 3.53 5.83 13.67
N GLY A 246 3.77 4.51 13.65
CA GLY A 246 4.03 3.69 14.84
C GLY A 246 2.77 3.10 15.49
N ASN A 247 1.59 3.26 14.88
CA ASN A 247 0.37 2.65 15.41
C ASN A 247 0.33 1.16 15.09
N GLN A 248 -0.21 0.38 16.02
CA GLN A 248 -0.14 -1.07 15.98
C GLN A 248 -1.51 -1.71 15.76
N VAL A 249 -1.51 -2.77 14.96
CA VAL A 249 -2.58 -3.76 14.89
C VAL A 249 -1.98 -5.11 15.24
N VAL A 250 -2.57 -5.80 16.22
CA VAL A 250 -2.12 -7.12 16.66
C VAL A 250 -3.19 -8.15 16.36
N GLU A 251 -2.83 -9.20 15.64
CA GLU A 251 -3.69 -10.33 15.34
C GLU A 251 -3.17 -11.57 16.06
N TYR A 252 -4.07 -12.26 16.75
CA TYR A 252 -3.80 -13.55 17.36
C TYR A 252 -4.57 -14.63 16.61
N LYS A 253 -3.88 -15.67 16.18
CA LYS A 253 -4.46 -16.81 15.47
C LYS A 253 -4.15 -18.11 16.19
N ASP A 254 -5.09 -19.04 16.17
CA ASP A 254 -4.86 -20.39 16.69
C ASP A 254 -4.05 -21.26 15.73
N LYS A 255 -3.84 -22.52 16.11
CA LYS A 255 -3.07 -23.50 15.32
C LYS A 255 -3.75 -23.90 14.01
N GLU A 256 -5.05 -23.65 13.89
CA GLU A 256 -5.84 -23.85 12.66
C GLU A 256 -5.91 -22.56 11.82
N ASN A 257 -5.11 -21.54 12.18
CA ASN A 257 -4.98 -20.27 11.48
C ASN A 257 -6.27 -19.42 11.50
N ARG A 258 -7.16 -19.67 12.46
CA ARG A 258 -8.38 -18.88 12.69
C ARG A 258 -8.06 -17.68 13.55
N MET A 259 -8.62 -16.51 13.21
CA MET A 259 -8.43 -15.28 13.98
C MET A 259 -9.18 -15.36 15.30
N VAL A 260 -8.50 -15.27 16.43
CA VAL A 260 -9.10 -15.35 17.77
C VAL A 260 -9.32 -13.95 18.36
N LEU A 261 -8.34 -13.07 18.19
CA LEU A 261 -8.37 -11.70 18.71
C LEU A 261 -7.68 -10.76 17.73
N LYS A 262 -8.32 -9.62 17.45
CA LYS A 262 -7.71 -8.47 16.80
C LYS A 262 -7.66 -7.31 17.78
N LYS A 263 -6.48 -6.74 18.01
CA LYS A 263 -6.28 -5.51 18.79
C LYS A 263 -5.90 -4.37 17.83
N VAL A 264 -6.54 -3.22 17.96
CA VAL A 264 -6.15 -1.97 17.28
C VAL A 264 -5.75 -0.97 18.35
N GLN A 265 -4.57 -0.37 18.21
CA GLN A 265 -4.05 0.55 19.22
C GLN A 265 -4.96 1.77 19.36
N LEU A 266 -5.29 2.11 20.61
CA LEU A 266 -6.07 3.31 20.98
C LEU A 266 -5.23 4.32 21.76
N SER A 267 -4.39 3.84 22.68
CA SER A 267 -3.49 4.67 23.50
C SER A 267 -2.09 4.77 22.89
N ALA A 268 -1.40 5.89 23.09
CA ALA A 268 0.00 6.05 22.69
C ALA A 268 0.93 5.03 23.37
N THR A 269 0.61 4.65 24.62
CA THR A 269 1.35 3.64 25.39
C THR A 269 0.37 2.57 25.85
N PRO A 270 0.01 1.61 24.98
CA PRO A 270 -0.95 0.57 25.34
C PRO A 270 -0.28 -0.47 26.26
N GLY A 271 -1.07 -1.12 27.11
CA GLY A 271 -0.59 -2.25 27.91
C GLY A 271 -0.39 -3.51 27.06
N THR A 272 0.07 -4.60 27.66
CA THR A 272 0.20 -5.90 26.96
C THR A 272 -1.14 -6.62 26.79
N GLY A 273 -2.01 -6.49 27.80
CA GLY A 273 -3.39 -6.99 27.81
C GLY A 273 -4.34 -6.12 26.95
N HIS A 274 -5.52 -5.81 27.49
CA HIS A 274 -6.57 -5.07 26.75
C HIS A 274 -6.50 -3.55 26.92
N MET A 275 -5.83 -3.07 27.97
CA MET A 275 -5.76 -1.64 28.27
C MET A 275 -5.09 -0.87 27.12
N GLY A 276 -5.77 0.15 26.61
CA GLY A 276 -5.28 0.98 25.50
C GLY A 276 -5.44 0.35 24.12
N TRP A 277 -6.24 -0.72 23.99
CA TRP A 277 -6.55 -1.41 22.74
C TRP A 277 -8.05 -1.50 22.48
N LEU A 278 -8.45 -1.34 21.23
CA LEU A 278 -9.76 -1.78 20.74
C LEU A 278 -9.67 -3.27 20.41
N CYS A 279 -10.30 -4.12 21.23
CA CYS A 279 -10.20 -5.57 21.14
C CYS A 279 -11.45 -6.18 20.50
N THR A 280 -11.30 -6.89 19.38
CA THR A 280 -12.38 -7.67 18.76
C THR A 280 -12.07 -9.15 18.89
N TYR A 281 -12.92 -9.89 19.61
CA TYR A 281 -12.79 -11.35 19.73
C TYR A 281 -13.66 -12.07 18.71
N TYR A 282 -13.19 -13.24 18.32
CA TYR A 282 -13.87 -14.17 17.41
C TYR A 282 -13.98 -15.49 18.14
N ALA A 283 -15.21 -15.92 18.46
CA ALA A 283 -15.47 -17.13 19.23
C ALA A 283 -15.97 -18.24 18.29
N TYR A 284 -15.33 -19.39 18.38
CA TYR A 284 -15.58 -20.56 17.55
C TYR A 284 -16.20 -21.69 18.39
N ASP A 285 -17.08 -22.49 17.79
CA ASP A 285 -17.55 -23.73 18.43
C ASP A 285 -16.52 -24.86 18.32
N ASP A 286 -16.83 -26.01 18.92
CA ASP A 286 -16.02 -27.23 18.94
C ASP A 286 -15.80 -27.85 17.54
N LEU A 287 -16.70 -27.57 16.61
CA LEU A 287 -16.57 -27.90 15.19
C LEU A 287 -15.77 -26.87 14.40
N GLY A 288 -15.33 -25.78 15.05
CA GLY A 288 -14.49 -24.76 14.46
C GLY A 288 -15.22 -23.69 13.64
N ASN A 289 -16.54 -23.61 13.73
CA ASN A 289 -17.33 -22.59 13.05
C ASN A 289 -17.30 -21.28 13.83
N LEU A 290 -17.16 -20.14 13.15
CA LEU A 290 -17.28 -18.83 13.79
C LEU A 290 -18.72 -18.59 14.22
N ARG A 291 -18.95 -18.42 15.52
CA ARG A 291 -20.29 -18.24 16.10
C ARG A 291 -20.56 -16.80 16.54
N PHE A 292 -19.55 -16.13 17.09
CA PHE A 292 -19.68 -14.76 17.60
C PHE A 292 -18.48 -13.90 17.24
N VAL A 293 -18.75 -12.63 16.97
CA VAL A 293 -17.76 -11.56 16.93
C VAL A 293 -18.10 -10.57 18.03
N ILE A 294 -17.22 -10.44 19.01
CA ILE A 294 -17.43 -9.58 20.18
C ILE A 294 -16.73 -8.25 19.91
N PRO A 295 -17.47 -7.12 19.77
CA PRO A 295 -16.89 -5.85 19.38
C PRO A 295 -16.14 -5.16 20.53
N PRO A 296 -15.27 -4.18 20.25
CA PRO A 296 -14.45 -3.50 21.26
C PRO A 296 -15.20 -2.88 22.44
N LYS A 297 -16.45 -2.46 22.26
CA LYS A 297 -17.25 -1.89 23.36
C LYS A 297 -17.76 -2.95 24.36
N ALA A 298 -17.76 -4.22 23.99
CA ALA A 298 -18.23 -5.33 24.80
C ALA A 298 -17.10 -6.05 25.55
N VAL A 299 -15.85 -5.61 25.36
CA VAL A 299 -14.62 -6.20 25.92
C VAL A 299 -14.00 -5.23 26.91
#